data_AF-A0AAD5DPU4-F1
#
_entry.id   AF-A0AAD5DPU4-F1
#
_cell.length_a   1.000
_cell.length_b   1.000
_cell.length_c   1.000
_cell.angle_alpha   90.00
_cell.angle_beta   90.00
_cell.angle_gamma   90.00
#
_symmetry.space_group_name_H-M   'P 1'
#
loop_
_entity.id
_entity.type
_entity.pdbx_description
1 polymer ?
#
loop_
_entity_poly.entity_id
_entity_poly.type
_entity_poly.pdbx_seq_one_letter_code
_entity_poly.pdbx_strand_id
1 'polypeptide(L)' 'MSSAPLAKLLPGVGAGFVAAFGMMTALRTSGEAKLPKSVTNPEWAAATEKLLQSTPRVASTPIALNPGRNW' A
#
# COMPACT_ATOMS: atom_id res chain seq x y z
N MET A 1 8.54 36.39 -20.08
CA MET A 1 8.67 35.46 -18.94
C MET A 1 9.81 34.49 -19.26
N SER A 2 10.88 34.48 -18.46
CA SER A 2 12.06 33.64 -18.70
C SER A 2 11.76 32.18 -18.35
N SER A 3 11.70 31.31 -19.35
CA SER A 3 11.58 29.84 -19.23
C SER A 3 12.89 29.16 -18.80
N ALA A 4 13.98 29.92 -18.68
CA ALA A 4 15.32 29.40 -18.41
C ALA A 4 15.53 28.72 -17.04
N PRO A 5 14.86 29.10 -15.93
CA PRO A 5 15.05 28.45 -14.63
C PRO A 5 14.41 27.05 -14.58
N LEU A 6 13.20 26.91 -15.14
CA LEU A 6 12.43 25.67 -15.08
C LEU A 6 13.09 24.55 -15.91
N ALA A 7 13.61 24.89 -17.10
CA ALA A 7 14.29 23.95 -17.99
C ALA A 7 15.58 23.37 -17.38
N LYS A 8 16.25 24.10 -16.47
CA LYS A 8 17.44 23.61 -15.75
C LYS A 8 17.08 22.75 -14.53
N LEU A 9 15.90 22.96 -13.95
CA LEU A 9 15.42 22.22 -12.77
C LEU A 9 14.78 20.88 -13.14
N LEU A 10 14.08 20.80 -14.27
CA LEU A 10 13.35 19.60 -14.70
C LEU A 10 14.23 18.33 -14.80
N PRO A 11 15.46 18.36 -15.35
CA PRO A 11 16.33 17.19 -15.37
C PRO A 11 16.76 16.74 -13.96
N GLY A 12 17.06 17.68 -13.07
CA GLY A 12 17.45 17.37 -11.69
C GLY A 12 16.29 16.78 -10.88
N VAL A 13 15.07 17.30 -11.07
CA VAL A 13 13.86 16.76 -10.44
C VAL A 13 13.59 15.34 -10.95
N GLY A 14 13.64 15.12 -12.27
CA GLY A 14 13.46 13.79 -12.86
C GLY A 14 14.50 12.78 -12.35
N ALA A 15 15.78 13.15 -12.33
CA ALA A 15 16.85 12.31 -11.80
C ALA A 15 16.63 11.98 -10.30
N GLY A 16 16.14 12.95 -9.52
CA GLY A 16 15.79 12.76 -8.11
C GLY A 16 14.67 11.73 -7.91
N PHE A 17 13.60 11.79 -8.71
CA PHE A 17 12.52 10.78 -8.66
C PHE A 17 13.00 9.39 -9.04
N VAL A 18 13.83 9.27 -10.08
CA VAL A 18 14.38 7.97 -10.52
C VAL A 18 15.27 7.37 -9.43
N ALA A 19 16.15 8.19 -8.83
CA ALA A 19 17.02 7.74 -7.75
C ALA A 19 16.21 7.30 -6.51
N ALA A 20 15.20 8.07 -6.12
CA ALA A 20 14.33 7.74 -5.00
C ALA A 20 13.53 6.45 -5.25
N PHE A 21 12.96 6.29 -6.44
CA PHE A 21 12.22 5.09 -6.82
C PHE A 21 13.13 3.86 -6.88
N GLY A 22 14.34 4.00 -7.43
CA GLY A 22 15.35 2.94 -7.47
C GLY A 22 15.72 2.46 -6.07
N MET A 23 15.99 3.37 -5.14
CA MET A 23 16.31 3.04 -3.76
C MET A 23 15.14 2.37 -3.04
N MET A 24 13.92 2.88 -3.24
CA MET A 24 12.71 2.26 -2.69
C MET A 24 12.52 0.82 -3.17
N THR A 25 12.79 0.56 -4.45
CA THR A 25 12.69 -0.78 -5.03
C THR A 25 13.71 -1.73 -4.43
N ALA A 26 14.97 -1.30 -4.27
CA ALA A 26 16.01 -2.10 -3.63
C ALA A 26 15.70 -2.39 -2.14
N LEU A 27 15.13 -1.42 -1.43
CA LEU A 27 14.70 -1.63 -0.04
C LEU A 27 13.54 -2.61 0.04
N ARG A 28 12.56 -2.53 -0.87
CA ARG A 28 11.42 -3.47 -0.92
C ARG A 28 11.87 -4.91 -1.13
N THR A 29 12.75 -5.18 -2.09
CA THR A 29 13.24 -6.54 -2.34
C THR A 29 13.97 -7.13 -1.13
N SER A 30 14.73 -6.31 -0.40
CA SER A 30 15.37 -6.74 0.85
C SER A 30 14.40 -6.92 2.04
N GLY A 31 13.26 -6.21 2.00
CA GLY A 31 12.26 -6.17 3.07
C GLY A 31 11.12 -7.17 2.91
N GLU A 32 10.86 -7.67 1.70
CA GLU A 32 9.75 -8.57 1.40
C GLU A 32 9.78 -9.85 2.23
N ALA A 33 10.97 -10.42 2.48
CA ALA A 33 11.14 -11.61 3.32
C ALA A 33 10.74 -11.38 4.80
N LYS A 34 10.64 -10.12 5.23
CA LYS A 34 10.25 -9.72 6.59
C LYS A 34 8.77 -9.31 6.68
N LEU A 35 8.06 -9.27 5.56
CA LEU A 35 6.65 -8.87 5.57
C LEU A 35 5.79 -9.95 6.24
N PRO A 36 4.76 -9.56 7.02
CA PRO A 36 3.81 -10.50 7.57
C PRO A 36 3.09 -11.29 6.47
N LYS A 37 2.76 -12.55 6.76
CA LYS A 37 1.97 -13.40 5.85
C LYS A 37 0.61 -12.79 5.48
N SER A 38 0.07 -11.91 6.32
CA SER A 38 -1.16 -11.19 6.01
C SER A 38 -1.04 -10.20 4.84
N VAL A 39 0.19 -9.80 4.50
CA VAL A 39 0.50 -8.89 3.38
C VAL A 39 0.96 -9.68 2.16
N THR A 40 1.68 -10.78 2.35
CA THR A 40 2.24 -11.58 1.25
C THR A 40 1.32 -12.71 0.77
N ASN A 41 0.33 -13.14 1.57
CA ASN A 41 -0.67 -14.12 1.16
C ASN A 41 -1.88 -13.41 0.50
N PRO A 42 -2.12 -13.63 -0.80
CA PRO A 42 -3.26 -13.01 -1.50
C PRO A 42 -4.63 -13.47 -0.94
N GLU A 43 -4.71 -14.65 -0.34
CA GLU A 43 -5.96 -15.16 0.24
C GLU A 43 -6.35 -14.42 1.53
N TRP A 44 -5.38 -13.80 2.21
CA TRP A 44 -5.63 -13.10 3.46
C TRP A 44 -6.52 -11.88 3.28
N ALA A 45 -6.36 -11.16 2.16
CA ALA A 45 -7.19 -10.02 1.82
C ALA A 45 -8.66 -10.44 1.64
N ALA A 46 -8.91 -11.50 0.85
CA ALA A 46 -10.24 -12.03 0.62
C ALA A 46 -10.88 -12.60 1.90
N ALA A 47 -10.11 -13.27 2.75
CA ALA A 47 -10.58 -13.77 4.03
C ALA A 47 -10.91 -12.63 5.00
N THR A 48 -10.10 -11.58 5.01
CA THR A 48 -10.33 -10.38 5.83
C THR A 48 -11.60 -9.65 5.40
N GLU A 49 -11.84 -9.51 4.10
CA GLU A 49 -13.07 -8.89 3.57
C GLU A 49 -14.32 -9.65 4.02
N LYS A 50 -14.33 -10.99 3.90
CA LYS A 50 -15.43 -11.83 4.39
C LYS A 50 -15.63 -11.70 5.90
N LEU A 51 -14.52 -11.62 6.65
CA LEU A 51 -14.57 -11.44 8.09
C LEU A 51 -15.15 -10.08 8.46
N LEU A 52 -14.82 -9.00 7.74
CA LEU A 52 -15.42 -7.69 7.95
C LEU A 52 -16.93 -7.70 7.70
N GLN A 53 -17.42 -8.51 6.76
CA GLN A 53 -18.87 -8.65 6.53
C GLN A 53 -19.59 -9.42 7.66
N SER A 54 -18.90 -10.33 8.35
CA SER A 54 -19.50 -11.16 9.41
C SER A 54 -18.49 -11.55 10.49
N THR A 55 -18.04 -10.57 11.27
CA THR A 55 -17.02 -10.78 12.30
C THR A 55 -17.58 -11.58 13.47
N PRO A 56 -16.96 -12.71 13.85
CA PRO A 56 -17.38 -13.48 15.02
C PRO A 56 -17.25 -12.65 16.31
N ARG A 57 -18.22 -12.79 17.21
CA ARG A 57 -18.18 -12.22 18.55
C ARG A 57 -18.27 -13.32 19.60
N VAL A 58 -17.57 -13.13 20.72
CA VAL A 58 -17.67 -14.03 21.86
C VAL A 58 -19.10 -13.97 22.41
N ALA A 59 -19.78 -15.12 22.48
CA ALA A 59 -21.13 -15.30 23.03
C ALA A 59 -22.23 -14.41 22.41
N SER A 60 -22.14 -14.09 21.10
CA SER A 60 -23.17 -13.29 20.41
C SER A 60 -23.22 -13.60 18.91
N THR A 61 -24.26 -13.14 18.23
CA THR A 61 -24.36 -13.22 16.76
C THR A 61 -23.21 -12.44 16.10
N PRO A 62 -22.62 -12.97 15.01
CA PRO A 62 -21.64 -12.23 14.22
C PRO A 62 -22.21 -10.90 13.71
N ILE A 63 -21.36 -9.88 13.59
CA ILE A 63 -21.75 -8.55 13.11
C ILE A 63 -20.88 -8.10 11.94
N ALA A 64 -21.44 -7.31 11.04
CA ALA A 64 -20.64 -6.58 10.06
C ALA A 64 -19.83 -5.48 10.77
N LEU A 65 -18.53 -5.45 10.53
CA LEU A 65 -17.67 -4.32 10.86
C LEU A 65 -17.74 -3.30 9.73
N ASN A 66 -17.90 -2.03 10.09
CA ASN A 66 -17.99 -0.89 9.18
C ASN A 66 -19.18 -0.97 8.17
N PRO A 67 -20.43 -1.04 8.68
CA PRO A 67 -21.61 -1.11 7.82
C PRO A 67 -21.74 0.18 6.98
N GLY A 68 -21.90 0.00 5.65
CA GLY A 68 -22.11 1.11 4.71
C GLY A 68 -20.88 1.53 3.89
N ARG A 69 -19.69 0.98 4.18
CA ARG A 69 -18.54 1.12 3.28
C ARG A 69 -18.55 -0.02 2.27
N ASN A 70 -18.72 0.32 1.00
CA ASN A 70 -18.47 -0.61 -0.10
C ASN A 70 -16.94 -0.70 -0.30
N TRP A 71 -16.38 -1.90 -0.19
CA TRP A 71 -14.97 -2.19 -0.44
C TRP A 71 -14.77 -2.58 -1.91
#